data_AF-A0A1H1LCG2-F1
#
_entry.id   AF-A0A1H1LCG2-F1
#
_cell.length_a   1.000
_cell.length_b   1.000
_cell.length_c   1.000
_cell.angle_alpha   90.00
_cell.angle_beta   90.00
_cell.angle_gamma   90.00
#
_symmetry.space_group_name_H-M   'P 1'
#
loop_
_entity.id
_entity.type
_entity.pdbx_description
1 polymer ?
#
loop_
_entity_poly.entity_id
_entity_poly.type
_entity_poly.pdbx_seq_one_letter_code
_entity_poly.pdbx_strand_id
1 'polypeptide(L)'
;MDQNVNSFDTLYAEAGSHRSVMPWDELLGFVRRFPQIAAFNAALIAQQRSGAIFVESEHAWQHKYDRLLKDDAVGLIVLHPFAPVRFVYDVEDTHGPPVPDAAITPFKAAGAPTWDGHRRAMDMLRSKGLSLTDLPKTQSPTVMLGHVLYELAQVYAGQRGAVPKLGIVASETDIDGRQSRFEAECITWLIAGRIGLKIAASGSLKGYLKHGELLPPLSRDRVLHSVNAIEKLFGGALRFGEIVREDVPSLFPLTEQMLFP
;
A
#
# COMPACT_ATOMS: atom_id res chain seq x y z
N MET A 1 -11.48 15.04 18.71
CA MET A 1 -10.17 14.47 19.13
C MET A 1 -10.40 13.27 20.03
N ASP A 2 -10.42 12.06 19.46
CA ASP A 2 -9.89 10.92 20.22
C ASP A 2 -8.37 11.12 20.19
N GLN A 3 -7.81 11.68 21.26
CA GLN A 3 -6.36 11.71 21.43
C GLN A 3 -5.91 10.28 21.74
N ASN A 4 -5.82 9.46 20.70
CA ASN A 4 -5.16 8.18 20.83
C ASN A 4 -3.68 8.45 21.04
N VAL A 5 -3.27 8.50 22.30
CA VAL A 5 -1.87 8.70 22.75
C VAL A 5 -0.89 7.69 22.14
N ASN A 6 -1.40 6.57 21.60
CA ASN A 6 -0.62 5.55 20.92
C ASN A 6 -0.66 5.66 19.38
N SER A 7 -1.08 6.82 18.84
CA SER A 7 -1.06 7.04 17.39
C SER A 7 0.36 7.16 16.87
N PHE A 8 0.58 6.74 15.62
CA PHE A 8 1.85 6.90 14.94
C PHE A 8 2.29 8.37 14.89
N ASP A 9 1.36 9.30 14.74
CA ASP A 9 1.59 10.75 14.81
C ASP A 9 2.11 11.20 16.18
N THR A 10 1.53 10.70 17.28
CA THR A 10 1.97 11.02 18.65
C THR A 10 3.37 10.47 18.91
N LEU A 11 3.60 9.21 18.54
CA LEU A 11 4.92 8.56 18.67
C LEU A 11 6.00 9.28 17.88
N TYR A 12 5.68 9.76 16.68
CA TYR A 12 6.61 10.57 15.86
C TYR A 12 6.94 11.91 16.51
N ALA A 13 5.94 12.59 17.08
CA ALA A 13 6.12 13.88 17.74
C ALA A 13 6.95 13.75 19.02
N GLU A 14 6.66 12.72 19.84
CA GLU A 14 7.38 12.46 21.10
C GLU A 14 8.81 11.99 20.85
N ALA A 15 9.01 10.98 19.99
CA ALA A 15 10.34 10.43 19.75
C ALA A 15 11.27 11.45 19.08
N GLY A 16 10.76 12.31 18.19
CA GLY A 16 11.54 13.36 17.52
C GLY A 16 12.23 14.34 18.48
N SER A 17 11.78 14.43 19.73
CA SER A 17 12.41 15.26 20.76
C SER A 17 13.62 14.62 21.45
N HIS A 18 13.79 13.28 21.34
CA HIS A 18 14.85 12.53 22.05
C HIS A 18 15.67 11.58 21.14
N ARG A 19 15.16 11.21 19.96
CA ARG A 19 15.79 10.30 19.00
C ARG A 19 15.41 10.69 17.57
N SER A 20 16.32 10.50 16.61
CA SER A 20 15.97 10.65 15.20
C SER A 20 15.01 9.53 14.78
N VAL A 21 13.75 9.88 14.53
CA VAL A 21 12.75 9.02 13.89
C VAL A 21 13.01 9.04 12.38
N MET A 22 12.70 7.95 11.67
CA MET A 22 12.87 7.90 10.22
C MET A 22 12.11 9.06 9.52
N PRO A 23 12.76 9.84 8.65
CA PRO A 23 12.11 10.87 7.84
C PRO A 23 10.90 10.32 7.06
N TRP A 24 9.88 11.16 6.83
CA TRP A 24 8.63 10.70 6.24
C TRP A 24 8.79 10.19 4.80
N ASP A 25 9.69 10.80 4.02
CA ASP A 25 10.04 10.36 2.66
C ASP A 25 10.72 8.99 2.65
N GLU A 26 11.67 8.75 3.57
CA GLU A 26 12.30 7.45 3.75
C GLU A 26 11.29 6.38 4.16
N LEU A 27 10.39 6.71 5.09
CA LEU A 27 9.31 5.82 5.53
C LEU A 27 8.36 5.48 4.39
N LEU A 28 7.93 6.49 3.63
CA LEU A 28 7.10 6.30 2.43
C LEU A 28 7.79 5.36 1.43
N GLY A 29 9.09 5.58 1.19
CA GLY A 29 9.90 4.70 0.33
C GLY A 29 9.96 3.26 0.84
N PHE A 30 10.17 3.07 2.14
CA PHE A 30 10.20 1.76 2.78
C PHE A 30 8.85 1.03 2.65
N VAL A 31 7.76 1.69 3.03
CA VAL A 31 6.41 1.09 2.99
C VAL A 31 6.00 0.76 1.55
N ARG A 32 6.36 1.61 0.58
CA ARG A 32 6.06 1.41 -0.84
C ARG A 32 6.67 0.11 -1.38
N ARG A 33 7.89 -0.27 -0.95
CA ARG A 33 8.60 -1.45 -1.46
C ARG A 33 8.26 -2.76 -0.76
N PHE A 34 7.36 -2.74 0.23
CA PHE A 34 7.10 -3.89 1.13
C PHE A 34 5.64 -4.41 1.04
N PRO A 35 5.15 -4.86 -0.14
CA PRO A 35 3.75 -5.21 -0.35
C PRO A 35 3.29 -6.52 0.32
N GLN A 36 4.23 -7.34 0.82
CA GLN A 36 3.95 -8.64 1.42
C GLN A 36 3.32 -8.51 2.82
N ILE A 37 3.49 -7.34 3.46
CA ILE A 37 2.90 -7.02 4.76
C ILE A 37 2.03 -5.77 4.64
N ALA A 38 1.05 -5.64 5.54
CA ALA A 38 0.23 -4.44 5.65
C ALA A 38 1.11 -3.18 5.83
N ALA A 39 0.75 -2.07 5.17
CA ALA A 39 1.51 -0.81 5.18
C ALA A 39 1.84 -0.30 6.58
N PHE A 40 0.90 -0.39 7.53
CA PHE A 40 1.16 -0.02 8.93
C PHE A 40 2.24 -0.89 9.58
N ASN A 41 2.21 -2.21 9.37
CA ASN A 41 3.25 -3.11 9.87
C ASN A 41 4.60 -2.88 9.17
N ALA A 42 4.59 -2.55 7.88
CA ALA A 42 5.81 -2.14 7.17
C ALA A 42 6.41 -0.87 7.80
N ALA A 43 5.58 0.09 8.20
CA ALA A 43 6.03 1.29 8.89
C ALA A 43 6.64 0.99 10.27
N LEU A 44 6.06 0.05 11.03
CA LEU A 44 6.64 -0.42 12.30
C LEU A 44 7.99 -1.10 12.11
N ILE A 45 8.14 -1.92 11.07
CA ILE A 45 9.41 -2.56 10.74
C ILE A 45 10.45 -1.50 10.39
N ALA A 46 10.08 -0.49 9.59
CA ALA A 46 11.00 0.58 9.19
C ALA A 46 11.62 1.31 10.39
N GLN A 47 10.87 1.52 11.46
CA GLN A 47 11.38 2.13 12.71
C GLN A 47 12.35 1.22 13.46
N GLN A 48 12.14 -0.10 13.40
CA GLN A 48 12.97 -1.07 14.12
C GLN A 48 14.24 -1.40 13.34
N ARG A 49 14.13 -1.57 12.02
CA ARG A 49 15.25 -1.89 11.11
C ARG A 49 14.96 -1.35 9.71
N SER A 50 15.48 -0.15 9.42
CA SER A 50 15.35 0.52 8.11
C SER A 50 15.95 -0.28 6.94
N GLY A 51 16.94 -1.13 7.25
CA GLY A 51 17.60 -2.02 6.29
C GLY A 51 16.84 -3.30 5.94
N ALA A 52 15.69 -3.58 6.57
CA ALA A 52 14.96 -4.82 6.30
C ALA A 52 14.57 -4.94 4.80
N ILE A 53 14.71 -6.16 4.27
CA ILE A 53 14.59 -6.50 2.86
C ILE A 53 13.31 -7.30 2.62
N PHE A 54 13.15 -8.39 3.38
CA PHE A 54 12.02 -9.29 3.26
C PHE A 54 11.86 -10.02 4.58
N VAL A 55 10.67 -9.95 5.18
CA VAL A 55 10.40 -10.46 6.52
C VAL A 55 9.31 -11.52 6.47
N GLU A 56 9.49 -12.55 7.28
CA GLU A 56 8.50 -13.60 7.46
C GLU A 56 8.56 -14.13 8.91
N SER A 57 7.53 -14.85 9.31
CA SER A 57 7.59 -15.58 10.58
C SER A 57 8.54 -16.77 10.51
N GLU A 58 9.08 -17.19 11.65
CA GLU A 58 9.93 -18.40 11.73
C GLU A 58 9.28 -19.63 11.07
N HIS A 59 8.00 -19.84 11.34
CA HIS A 59 7.23 -20.93 10.71
C HIS A 59 7.21 -20.81 9.17
N ALA A 60 7.04 -19.61 8.63
CA ALA A 60 7.06 -19.40 7.18
C ALA A 60 8.47 -19.57 6.62
N TRP A 61 9.52 -19.12 7.32
CA TRP A 61 10.90 -19.38 6.92
C TRP A 61 11.17 -20.89 6.79
N GLN A 62 10.76 -21.67 7.79
CA GLN A 62 10.94 -23.12 7.82
C GLN A 62 10.14 -23.82 6.71
N HIS A 63 8.84 -23.55 6.60
CA HIS A 63 7.95 -24.37 5.77
C HIS A 63 7.77 -23.87 4.33
N LYS A 64 7.94 -22.56 4.07
CA LYS A 64 7.72 -21.97 2.74
C LYS A 64 9.03 -21.72 2.00
N TYR A 65 10.11 -21.45 2.73
CA TYR A 65 11.39 -21.05 2.13
C TYR A 65 12.54 -22.02 2.44
N ASP A 66 12.32 -23.04 3.27
CA ASP A 66 13.34 -24.00 3.72
C ASP A 66 14.56 -23.30 4.36
N ARG A 67 14.27 -22.28 5.19
CA ARG A 67 15.26 -21.47 5.90
C ARG A 67 15.04 -21.58 7.41
N LEU A 68 16.14 -21.51 8.15
CA LEU A 68 16.15 -21.51 9.62
C LEU A 68 16.69 -20.18 10.13
N LEU A 69 16.30 -19.79 11.34
CA LEU A 69 16.85 -18.61 11.99
C LEU A 69 18.31 -18.85 12.38
N LYS A 70 19.11 -17.79 12.31
CA LYS A 70 20.45 -17.76 12.91
C LYS A 70 20.33 -17.68 14.44
N ASP A 71 21.38 -18.11 15.14
CA ASP A 71 21.43 -18.06 16.61
C ASP A 71 21.31 -16.64 17.17
N ASP A 72 21.74 -15.64 16.41
CA ASP A 72 21.70 -14.21 16.73
C ASP A 72 20.53 -13.46 16.06
N ALA A 73 19.53 -14.18 15.55
CA ALA A 73 18.38 -13.60 14.86
C ALA A 73 17.65 -12.56 15.73
N VAL A 74 17.42 -11.37 15.17
CA VAL A 74 16.71 -10.29 15.87
C VAL A 74 15.24 -10.29 15.46
N GLY A 75 14.35 -10.56 16.43
CA GLY A 75 12.91 -10.49 16.22
C GLY A 75 12.41 -9.06 16.01
N LEU A 76 11.68 -8.84 14.94
CA LEU A 76 10.95 -7.61 14.64
C LEU A 76 9.48 -7.77 15.03
N ILE A 77 8.91 -6.74 15.64
CA ILE A 77 7.54 -6.77 16.16
C ILE A 77 6.57 -6.18 15.14
N VAL A 78 5.48 -6.90 14.86
CA VAL A 78 4.37 -6.43 14.03
C VAL A 78 3.02 -6.69 14.69
N LEU A 79 2.00 -5.90 14.34
CA LEU A 79 0.64 -6.13 14.82
C LEU A 79 0.04 -7.38 14.15
N HIS A 80 -0.77 -8.11 14.90
CA HIS A 80 -1.49 -9.27 14.39
C HIS A 80 -2.99 -9.13 14.68
N PRO A 81 -3.90 -9.54 13.78
CA PRO A 81 -5.31 -9.59 14.14
C PRO A 81 -5.56 -10.60 15.27
N PHE A 82 -6.36 -10.23 16.28
CA PHE A 82 -6.76 -11.11 17.40
C PHE A 82 -5.63 -11.63 18.30
N ALA A 83 -4.40 -11.14 18.11
CA ALA A 83 -3.29 -11.26 19.05
C ALA A 83 -2.58 -9.90 19.10
N PRO A 84 -2.09 -9.42 20.24
CA PRO A 84 -1.59 -8.05 20.33
C PRO A 84 -0.41 -7.79 19.37
N VAL A 85 0.52 -8.74 19.26
CA VAL A 85 1.70 -8.66 18.40
C VAL A 85 2.18 -10.05 17.97
N ARG A 86 3.05 -10.11 16.96
CA ARG A 86 3.85 -11.30 16.62
C ARG A 86 5.27 -10.90 16.21
N PHE A 87 6.20 -11.87 16.31
CA PHE A 87 7.54 -11.72 15.77
C PHE A 87 7.61 -12.14 14.30
N VAL A 88 8.41 -11.39 13.55
CA VAL A 88 8.89 -11.69 12.20
C VAL A 88 10.39 -11.44 12.15
N TYR A 89 11.07 -12.05 11.19
CA TYR A 89 12.53 -12.02 11.07
C TYR A 89 12.89 -11.66 9.64
N ASP A 90 13.93 -10.85 9.47
CA ASP A 90 14.42 -10.49 8.14
C ASP A 90 15.14 -11.67 7.50
N VAL A 91 15.19 -11.70 6.18
CA VAL A 91 15.96 -12.69 5.41
C VAL A 91 17.43 -12.73 5.85
N GLU A 92 18.00 -11.59 6.26
CA GLU A 92 19.36 -11.50 6.80
C GLU A 92 19.53 -12.24 8.13
N ASP A 93 18.46 -12.45 8.92
CA ASP A 93 18.49 -13.20 10.18
C ASP A 93 18.37 -14.72 9.98
N THR A 94 18.45 -15.20 8.74
CA THR A 94 18.21 -16.61 8.42
C THR A 94 19.35 -17.23 7.61
N HIS A 95 19.47 -18.56 7.66
CA HIS A 95 20.33 -19.34 6.78
C HIS A 95 19.51 -20.36 5.99
N GLY A 96 19.96 -20.69 4.77
CA GLY A 96 19.29 -21.64 3.87
C GLY A 96 19.37 -21.21 2.40
N PRO A 97 18.55 -21.83 1.52
CA PRO A 97 18.53 -21.56 0.08
C PRO A 97 18.13 -20.10 -0.25
N PRO A 98 18.59 -19.54 -1.39
CA PRO A 98 18.22 -18.19 -1.77
C PRO A 98 16.70 -18.04 -1.91
N VAL A 99 16.17 -16.94 -1.37
CA VAL A 99 14.74 -16.61 -1.50
C VAL A 99 14.45 -16.20 -2.94
N PRO A 100 13.38 -16.71 -3.58
CA PRO A 100 13.05 -16.34 -4.96
C PRO A 100 12.86 -14.84 -5.15
N ASP A 101 13.42 -14.29 -6.23
CA ASP A 101 13.25 -12.88 -6.64
C ASP A 101 11.78 -12.46 -6.69
N ALA A 102 10.89 -13.36 -7.10
CA ALA A 102 9.45 -13.12 -7.18
C ALA A 102 8.77 -12.97 -5.81
N ALA A 103 9.35 -13.50 -4.73
CA ALA A 103 8.83 -13.27 -3.38
C ALA A 103 9.23 -11.88 -2.86
N ILE A 104 10.48 -11.49 -3.08
CA ILE A 104 11.02 -10.19 -2.65
C ILE A 104 10.47 -9.05 -3.52
N THR A 105 10.42 -9.27 -4.83
CA THR A 105 10.01 -8.28 -5.85
C THR A 105 8.89 -8.82 -6.75
N PRO A 106 7.68 -9.02 -6.21
CA PRO A 106 6.59 -9.72 -6.91
C PRO A 106 6.14 -9.05 -8.21
N PHE A 107 6.40 -7.76 -8.38
CA PHE A 107 5.98 -7.00 -9.55
C PHE A 107 7.12 -6.56 -10.48
N LYS A 108 8.34 -7.11 -10.34
CA LYS A 108 9.50 -6.76 -11.17
C LYS A 108 9.24 -6.96 -12.67
N ALA A 109 8.53 -8.03 -13.03
CA ALA A 109 8.18 -8.39 -14.41
C ALA A 109 6.66 -8.29 -14.70
N ALA A 110 5.91 -7.57 -13.86
CA ALA A 110 4.46 -7.50 -14.01
C ALA A 110 4.07 -6.56 -15.18
N GLY A 111 3.10 -7.00 -15.98
CA GLY A 111 2.54 -6.21 -17.09
C GLY A 111 1.81 -4.95 -16.63
N ALA A 112 1.33 -4.15 -17.59
CA ALA A 112 0.45 -3.03 -17.29
C ALA A 112 -0.93 -3.54 -16.81
N PRO A 113 -1.67 -2.77 -16.01
CA PRO A 113 -3.08 -3.04 -15.76
C PRO A 113 -3.90 -3.22 -17.03
N THR A 114 -4.90 -4.08 -16.98
CA THR A 114 -5.82 -4.41 -18.08
C THR A 114 -7.20 -3.78 -17.83
N TRP A 115 -8.01 -3.68 -18.88
CA TRP A 115 -9.40 -3.24 -18.73
C TRP A 115 -10.28 -4.28 -18.02
N ASP A 116 -9.98 -5.57 -18.18
CA ASP A 116 -10.68 -6.64 -17.47
C ASP A 116 -10.37 -6.62 -15.98
N GLY A 117 -9.09 -6.45 -15.61
CA GLY A 117 -8.68 -6.25 -14.24
C GLY A 117 -9.29 -5.00 -13.61
N HIS A 118 -9.38 -3.89 -14.36
CA HIS A 118 -10.12 -2.71 -13.92
C HIS A 118 -11.61 -3.03 -13.67
N ARG A 119 -12.29 -3.71 -14.61
CA ARG A 119 -13.71 -4.10 -14.45
C ARG A 119 -13.90 -4.95 -13.20
N ARG A 120 -13.02 -5.94 -12.99
CA ARG A 120 -13.03 -6.81 -11.82
C ARG A 120 -12.88 -6.03 -10.52
N ALA A 121 -11.92 -5.11 -10.46
CA ALA A 121 -11.71 -4.24 -9.31
C ALA A 121 -12.97 -3.39 -9.03
N MET A 122 -13.58 -2.80 -10.06
CA MET A 122 -14.81 -2.01 -9.92
C MET A 122 -16.01 -2.86 -9.46
N ASP A 123 -16.15 -4.10 -9.92
CA ASP A 123 -17.17 -5.04 -9.42
C ASP A 123 -16.99 -5.35 -7.94
N MET A 124 -15.75 -5.55 -7.50
CA MET A 124 -15.44 -5.76 -6.08
C MET A 124 -15.82 -4.54 -5.24
N LEU A 125 -15.50 -3.32 -5.70
CA LEU A 125 -15.93 -2.09 -5.03
C LEU A 125 -17.46 -1.99 -4.94
N ARG A 126 -18.18 -2.24 -6.05
CA ARG A 126 -19.65 -2.25 -6.08
C ARG A 126 -20.24 -3.26 -5.10
N SER A 127 -19.66 -4.46 -5.01
CA SER A 127 -20.12 -5.50 -4.07
C SER A 127 -20.00 -5.07 -2.60
N LYS A 128 -19.10 -4.13 -2.30
CA LYS A 128 -18.94 -3.52 -0.96
C LYS A 128 -19.82 -2.29 -0.76
N GLY A 129 -20.55 -1.85 -1.79
CA GLY A 129 -21.39 -0.66 -1.78
C GLY A 129 -20.61 0.64 -2.04
N LEU A 130 -19.43 0.56 -2.64
CA LEU A 130 -18.65 1.71 -3.07
C LEU A 130 -18.94 2.02 -4.54
N SER A 131 -19.39 3.25 -4.80
CA SER A 131 -19.53 3.79 -6.15
C SER A 131 -18.64 5.02 -6.26
N LEU A 132 -17.72 4.99 -7.23
CA LEU A 132 -16.83 6.11 -7.51
C LEU A 132 -17.46 6.98 -8.61
N THR A 133 -17.48 8.30 -8.42
CA THR A 133 -17.97 9.29 -9.39
C THR A 133 -16.78 10.00 -10.05
N ASP A 134 -17.06 10.77 -11.11
CA ASP A 134 -16.10 11.71 -11.70
C ASP A 134 -14.80 11.10 -12.27
N LEU A 135 -14.84 9.82 -12.65
CA LEU A 135 -13.71 9.17 -13.31
C LEU A 135 -13.49 9.75 -14.72
N PRO A 136 -12.22 9.94 -15.14
CA PRO A 136 -11.91 10.57 -16.42
C PRO A 136 -12.24 9.65 -17.60
N LYS A 137 -12.46 10.25 -18.78
CA LYS A 137 -12.42 9.51 -20.04
C LYS A 137 -10.96 9.30 -20.45
N THR A 138 -10.50 8.06 -20.46
CA THR A 138 -9.14 7.70 -20.88
C THR A 138 -9.12 6.32 -21.52
N GLN A 139 -8.18 6.10 -22.45
CA GLN A 139 -7.94 4.79 -23.06
C GLN A 139 -6.90 3.96 -22.30
N SER A 140 -6.21 4.55 -21.31
CA SER A 140 -5.19 3.86 -20.52
C SER A 140 -5.78 3.29 -19.23
N PRO A 141 -5.75 1.96 -19.03
CA PRO A 141 -6.14 1.34 -17.76
C PRO A 141 -5.28 1.82 -16.60
N THR A 142 -4.00 2.14 -16.85
CA THR A 142 -3.09 2.65 -15.82
C THR A 142 -3.50 4.03 -15.33
N VAL A 143 -3.84 4.94 -16.25
CA VAL A 143 -4.35 6.28 -15.90
C VAL A 143 -5.67 6.14 -15.15
N MET A 144 -6.61 5.33 -15.67
CA MET A 144 -7.89 5.09 -15.00
C MET A 144 -7.70 4.57 -13.57
N LEU A 145 -6.82 3.58 -13.38
CA LEU A 145 -6.53 3.02 -12.06
C LEU A 145 -5.92 4.06 -11.11
N GLY A 146 -5.03 4.92 -11.59
CA GLY A 146 -4.50 6.04 -10.79
C GLY A 146 -5.60 6.96 -10.24
N HIS A 147 -6.60 7.29 -11.06
CA HIS A 147 -7.76 8.07 -10.62
C HIS A 147 -8.66 7.30 -9.66
N VAL A 148 -8.91 6.01 -9.91
CA VAL A 148 -9.65 5.14 -8.98
C VAL A 148 -8.98 5.11 -7.60
N LEU A 149 -7.65 4.96 -7.56
CA LEU A 149 -6.89 4.97 -6.31
C LEU A 149 -7.00 6.32 -5.58
N TYR A 150 -6.97 7.43 -6.32
CA TYR A 150 -7.12 8.78 -5.75
C TYR A 150 -8.53 9.03 -5.19
N GLU A 151 -9.58 8.56 -5.87
CA GLU A 151 -10.95 8.62 -5.34
C GLU A 151 -11.12 7.75 -4.09
N LEU A 152 -10.55 6.53 -4.11
CA LEU A 152 -10.53 5.66 -2.92
C LEU A 152 -9.77 6.32 -1.76
N ALA A 153 -8.64 6.97 -2.04
CA ALA A 153 -7.86 7.68 -1.02
C ALA A 153 -8.70 8.78 -0.34
N GLN A 154 -9.42 9.60 -1.11
CA GLN A 154 -10.31 10.63 -0.56
C GLN A 154 -11.43 10.03 0.30
N VAL A 155 -12.05 8.94 -0.17
CA VAL A 155 -13.11 8.25 0.60
C VAL A 155 -12.55 7.68 1.91
N TYR A 156 -11.46 6.91 1.85
CA TYR A 156 -10.89 6.23 3.02
C TYR A 156 -10.13 7.15 3.97
N ALA A 157 -9.75 8.36 3.53
CA ALA A 157 -9.27 9.42 4.41
C ALA A 157 -10.41 10.23 5.04
N GLY A 158 -11.68 9.91 4.74
CA GLY A 158 -12.85 10.60 5.30
C GLY A 158 -13.18 11.94 4.64
N GLN A 159 -12.49 12.30 3.55
CA GLN A 159 -12.61 13.60 2.86
C GLN A 159 -13.91 13.72 2.05
N ARG A 160 -14.57 12.58 1.77
CA ARG A 160 -15.90 12.52 1.16
C ARG A 160 -17.03 12.37 2.20
N GLY A 161 -16.71 12.57 3.49
CA GLY A 161 -17.64 12.36 4.60
C GLY A 161 -17.58 10.96 5.19
N ALA A 162 -18.42 10.72 6.20
CA ALA A 162 -18.45 9.45 6.92
C ALA A 162 -19.11 8.36 6.08
N VAL A 163 -18.54 7.16 6.10
CA VAL A 163 -19.13 5.95 5.51
C VAL A 163 -19.16 4.85 6.59
N PRO A 164 -20.18 4.85 7.48
CA PRO A 164 -20.21 3.97 8.65
C PRO A 164 -20.13 2.48 8.31
N LYS A 165 -20.71 2.07 7.18
CA LYS A 165 -20.65 0.67 6.68
C LYS A 165 -19.22 0.15 6.49
N LEU A 166 -18.28 1.05 6.24
CA LEU A 166 -16.86 0.75 6.03
C LEU A 166 -15.99 1.15 7.23
N GLY A 167 -16.60 1.61 8.33
CA GLY A 167 -15.88 2.13 9.50
C GLY A 167 -15.15 3.45 9.23
N ILE A 168 -15.54 4.19 8.20
CA ILE A 168 -14.91 5.46 7.82
C ILE A 168 -15.59 6.60 8.57
N VAL A 169 -14.81 7.36 9.32
CA VAL A 169 -15.23 8.59 9.98
C VAL A 169 -14.92 9.77 9.05
N ALA A 170 -15.79 10.78 9.04
CA ALA A 170 -15.53 12.01 8.29
C ALA A 170 -14.24 12.67 8.80
N SER A 171 -13.42 13.15 7.88
CA SER A 171 -12.29 13.99 8.24
C SER A 171 -12.82 15.30 8.84
N GLU A 172 -12.08 15.90 9.78
CA GLU A 172 -12.47 17.18 10.38
C GLU A 172 -12.74 18.22 9.27
N THR A 173 -13.87 18.92 9.36
CA THR A 173 -14.34 19.86 8.32
C THR A 173 -13.39 21.05 8.07
N ASP A 174 -12.39 21.24 8.94
CA ASP A 174 -11.41 22.33 8.90
C ASP A 174 -10.00 21.87 8.46
N ILE A 175 -9.87 20.65 7.92
CA ILE A 175 -8.59 20.24 7.34
C ILE A 175 -8.32 21.11 6.09
N ASP A 176 -7.24 21.90 6.14
CA ASP A 176 -6.73 22.66 4.99
C ASP A 176 -6.74 21.76 3.74
N GLY A 177 -7.32 22.25 2.64
CA GLY A 177 -7.38 21.52 1.38
C GLY A 177 -5.99 21.06 0.91
N ARG A 178 -4.92 21.73 1.37
CA ARG A 178 -3.52 21.28 1.18
C ARG A 178 -3.21 19.96 1.89
N GLN A 179 -3.56 19.80 3.17
CA GLN A 179 -3.33 18.56 3.91
C GLN A 179 -4.11 17.41 3.29
N SER A 180 -5.41 17.61 3.03
CA SER A 180 -6.27 16.57 2.44
C SER A 180 -5.71 16.07 1.10
N ARG A 181 -5.27 16.99 0.23
CA ARG A 181 -4.63 16.64 -1.05
C ARG A 181 -3.34 15.87 -0.85
N PHE A 182 -2.47 16.33 0.05
CA PHE A 182 -1.17 15.67 0.28
C PHE A 182 -1.33 14.25 0.82
N GLU A 183 -2.27 14.03 1.75
CA GLU A 183 -2.60 12.70 2.27
C GLU A 183 -3.14 11.78 1.16
N ALA A 184 -4.06 12.27 0.32
CA ALA A 184 -4.61 11.51 -0.80
C ALA A 184 -3.52 11.14 -1.84
N GLU A 185 -2.61 12.07 -2.12
CA GLU A 185 -1.44 11.82 -2.97
C GLU A 185 -0.52 10.75 -2.36
N CYS A 186 -0.25 10.81 -1.05
CA CYS A 186 0.55 9.80 -0.33
C CYS A 186 -0.07 8.40 -0.42
N ILE A 187 -1.38 8.28 -0.12
CA ILE A 187 -2.12 7.01 -0.15
C ILE A 187 -2.09 6.43 -1.57
N THR A 188 -2.43 7.25 -2.57
CA THR A 188 -2.44 6.85 -3.98
C THR A 188 -1.09 6.36 -4.42
N TRP A 189 -0.04 7.12 -4.12
CA TRP A 189 1.33 6.78 -4.47
C TRP A 189 1.73 5.47 -3.80
N LEU A 190 1.56 5.32 -2.47
CA LEU A 190 1.89 4.10 -1.74
C LEU A 190 1.24 2.86 -2.35
N ILE A 191 -0.08 2.85 -2.53
CA ILE A 191 -0.80 1.70 -3.08
C ILE A 191 -0.31 1.41 -4.50
N ALA A 192 -0.18 2.45 -5.35
CA ALA A 192 0.30 2.28 -6.71
C ALA A 192 1.65 1.55 -6.76
N GLY A 193 2.60 1.92 -5.91
CA GLY A 193 3.90 1.23 -5.85
C GLY A 193 3.82 -0.19 -5.31
N ARG A 194 3.02 -0.39 -4.26
CA ARG A 194 2.85 -1.69 -3.60
C ARG A 194 2.16 -2.71 -4.51
N ILE A 195 1.34 -2.27 -5.46
CA ILE A 195 0.75 -3.15 -6.48
C ILE A 195 1.54 -3.15 -7.80
N GLY A 196 2.75 -2.58 -7.83
CA GLY A 196 3.67 -2.64 -8.95
C GLY A 196 3.40 -1.65 -10.09
N LEU A 197 2.62 -0.58 -9.86
CA LEU A 197 2.44 0.48 -10.84
C LEU A 197 3.60 1.48 -10.81
N LYS A 198 4.06 1.83 -12.02
CA LYS A 198 5.04 2.88 -12.24
C LYS A 198 4.34 4.24 -12.40
N ILE A 199 3.62 4.66 -11.36
CA ILE A 199 3.01 6.00 -11.29
C ILE A 199 3.95 6.93 -10.54
N ALA A 200 4.30 8.05 -11.18
CA ALA A 200 5.09 9.10 -10.55
C ALA A 200 4.29 9.81 -9.46
N ALA A 201 4.97 10.31 -8.42
CA ALA A 201 4.34 11.25 -7.51
C ALA A 201 3.88 12.51 -8.28
N SER A 202 2.75 13.06 -7.87
CA SER A 202 2.13 14.26 -8.46
C SER A 202 2.03 15.37 -7.42
N GLY A 203 1.73 16.59 -7.90
CA GLY A 203 1.36 17.72 -7.05
C GLY A 203 2.32 17.99 -5.90
N SER A 204 1.77 18.14 -4.69
CA SER A 204 2.52 18.49 -3.48
C SER A 204 3.45 17.37 -3.01
N LEU A 205 3.06 16.09 -3.18
CA LEU A 205 3.94 14.96 -2.86
C LEU A 205 5.19 14.96 -3.72
N LYS A 206 5.06 15.29 -5.02
CA LYS A 206 6.22 15.41 -5.90
C LYS A 206 7.17 16.53 -5.44
N GLY A 207 6.61 17.68 -5.07
CA GLY A 207 7.34 18.80 -4.48
C GLY A 207 8.18 18.36 -3.29
N TYR A 208 7.54 17.71 -2.33
CA TYR A 208 8.19 17.16 -1.14
C TYR A 208 9.31 16.15 -1.49
N LEU A 209 8.99 15.08 -2.24
CA LEU A 209 9.93 13.98 -2.50
C LEU A 209 11.10 14.34 -3.42
N LYS A 210 10.90 15.24 -4.39
CA LYS A 210 11.91 15.54 -5.41
C LYS A 210 12.62 16.88 -5.20
N HIS A 211 11.88 17.85 -4.68
CA HIS A 211 12.35 19.24 -4.59
C HIS A 211 12.64 19.65 -3.14
N GLY A 212 12.41 18.77 -2.16
CA GLY A 212 12.64 19.06 -0.75
C GLY A 212 11.74 20.17 -0.22
N GLU A 213 10.56 20.35 -0.83
CA GLU A 213 9.57 21.30 -0.34
C GLU A 213 9.12 20.94 1.07
N LEU A 214 8.66 21.92 1.85
CA LEU A 214 8.25 21.70 3.24
C LEU A 214 7.09 20.70 3.33
N LEU A 215 7.22 19.74 4.25
CA LEU A 215 6.17 18.78 4.57
C LEU A 215 4.94 19.54 5.11
N PRO A 216 3.78 19.48 4.44
CA PRO A 216 2.56 20.07 4.99
C PRO A 216 2.09 19.27 6.22
N PRO A 217 1.17 19.82 7.03
CA PRO A 217 0.48 19.04 8.05
C PRO A 217 -0.11 17.77 7.43
N LEU A 218 0.04 16.64 8.11
CA LEU A 218 -0.59 15.37 7.73
C LEU A 218 -0.85 14.50 8.95
N SER A 219 -1.79 13.58 8.82
CA SER A 219 -1.91 12.42 9.72
C SER A 219 -1.30 11.18 9.10
N ARG A 220 -0.21 10.68 9.69
CA ARG A 220 0.47 9.45 9.27
C ARG A 220 -0.41 8.23 9.51
N ASP A 221 -1.13 8.21 10.64
CA ASP A 221 -2.09 7.15 10.96
C ASP A 221 -3.15 7.04 9.88
N ARG A 222 -3.76 8.18 9.50
CA ARG A 222 -4.78 8.20 8.45
C ARG A 222 -4.22 7.65 7.14
N VAL A 223 -3.06 8.13 6.69
CA VAL A 223 -2.43 7.63 5.46
C VAL A 223 -2.21 6.12 5.51
N LEU A 224 -1.56 5.60 6.56
CA LEU A 224 -1.21 4.18 6.67
C LEU A 224 -2.45 3.29 6.84
N HIS A 225 -3.45 3.73 7.61
CA HIS A 225 -4.70 3.00 7.79
C HIS A 225 -5.56 3.00 6.52
N SER A 226 -5.63 4.12 5.80
CA SER A 226 -6.34 4.18 4.52
C SER A 226 -5.71 3.23 3.49
N VAL A 227 -4.37 3.17 3.40
CA VAL A 227 -3.67 2.21 2.54
C VAL A 227 -4.06 0.77 2.90
N ASN A 228 -3.97 0.41 4.18
CA ASN A 228 -4.36 -0.92 4.65
C ASN A 228 -5.82 -1.26 4.34
N ALA A 229 -6.73 -0.32 4.58
CA ALA A 229 -8.15 -0.51 4.39
C ALA A 229 -8.49 -0.72 2.90
N ILE A 230 -7.90 0.09 2.00
CA ILE A 230 -8.09 -0.05 0.56
C ILE A 230 -7.51 -1.37 0.07
N GLU A 231 -6.27 -1.71 0.42
CA GLU A 231 -5.64 -2.99 0.02
C GLU A 231 -6.47 -4.19 0.50
N LYS A 232 -7.01 -4.13 1.73
CA LYS A 232 -7.85 -5.19 2.29
C LYS A 232 -9.13 -5.44 1.50
N LEU A 233 -9.69 -4.44 0.81
CA LEU A 233 -10.85 -4.65 -0.09
C LEU A 233 -10.57 -5.69 -1.17
N PHE A 234 -9.32 -5.75 -1.60
CA PHE A 234 -8.84 -6.63 -2.67
C PHE A 234 -8.06 -7.84 -2.14
N GLY A 235 -8.05 -8.04 -0.81
CA GLY A 235 -7.34 -9.14 -0.16
C GLY A 235 -5.84 -8.91 0.06
N GLY A 236 -5.39 -7.66 0.07
CA GLY A 236 -3.99 -7.24 0.27
C GLY A 236 -3.34 -6.73 -1.02
N ALA A 237 -2.17 -6.09 -0.88
CA ALA A 237 -1.46 -5.48 -2.01
C ALA A 237 -1.11 -6.49 -3.12
N LEU A 238 -0.63 -7.69 -2.77
CA LEU A 238 -0.23 -8.70 -3.75
C LEU A 238 -1.42 -9.13 -4.62
N ARG A 239 -2.53 -9.54 -3.98
CA ARG A 239 -3.75 -9.94 -4.67
C ARG A 239 -4.37 -8.78 -5.46
N PHE A 240 -4.31 -7.56 -4.94
CA PHE A 240 -4.77 -6.40 -5.70
C PHE A 240 -3.95 -6.21 -6.99
N GLY A 241 -2.63 -6.34 -6.91
CA GLY A 241 -1.74 -6.28 -8.06
C GLY A 241 -2.01 -7.37 -9.11
N GLU A 242 -2.41 -8.57 -8.68
CA GLU A 242 -2.87 -9.65 -9.57
C GLU A 242 -4.20 -9.28 -10.24
N ILE A 243 -5.20 -8.85 -9.46
CA ILE A 243 -6.55 -8.49 -9.96
C ILE A 243 -6.46 -7.42 -11.04
N VAL A 244 -5.69 -6.36 -10.85
CA VAL A 244 -5.62 -5.26 -11.83
C VAL A 244 -4.95 -5.65 -13.14
N ARG A 245 -4.31 -6.83 -13.20
CA ARG A 245 -3.64 -7.39 -14.38
C ARG A 245 -4.35 -8.63 -14.92
N GLU A 246 -5.50 -8.99 -14.35
CA GLU A 246 -6.30 -10.11 -14.85
C GLU A 246 -6.73 -9.82 -16.28
N ASP A 247 -6.41 -10.71 -17.20
CA ASP A 247 -6.85 -10.63 -18.60
C ASP A 247 -7.75 -11.83 -18.84
N VAL A 248 -9.01 -11.60 -19.21
CA VAL A 248 -9.92 -12.70 -19.53
C VAL A 248 -9.69 -13.01 -21.01
N PRO A 249 -9.04 -14.13 -21.36
CA PRO A 249 -8.82 -14.44 -22.75
C PRO A 249 -10.17 -14.54 -23.47
N SER A 250 -10.25 -13.92 -24.65
CA SER A 250 -11.42 -14.03 -25.53
C SER A 250 -11.78 -15.51 -25.67
N LEU A 251 -13.01 -15.88 -25.28
CA LEU A 251 -13.56 -17.23 -25.46
C LEU A 251 -13.74 -17.60 -26.93
N PHE A 252 -13.57 -16.65 -27.85
CA PHE A 252 -13.54 -16.91 -29.28
C PHE A 252 -12.09 -17.08 -29.74
N PRO A 253 -11.68 -18.28 -30.20
CA PRO A 253 -10.46 -18.39 -30.99
C PRO A 253 -10.65 -17.51 -32.23
N LEU A 254 -9.70 -16.61 -32.49
CA LEU A 254 -9.62 -15.93 -33.78
C LEU A 254 -9.35 -17.01 -34.82
N THR A 255 -10.38 -17.45 -35.53
CA THR A 255 -10.23 -18.37 -36.66
C THR A 255 -9.42 -17.64 -37.75
N GLU A 256 -8.48 -18.34 -38.38
CA GLU A 256 -7.59 -17.81 -39.43
C GLU A 256 -8.35 -17.11 -40.58
N GLN A 257 -9.65 -17.35 -40.72
CA GLN A 257 -10.55 -16.67 -41.65
C GLN A 257 -10.76 -15.17 -41.37
N MET A 258 -10.36 -14.66 -40.20
CA MET A 258 -10.45 -13.23 -39.87
C MET A 258 -9.13 -12.46 -40.07
N LEU A 259 -8.05 -13.14 -40.50
CA LEU A 259 -6.71 -12.55 -40.61
C LEU A 259 -6.33 -12.07 -42.02
N PHE A 260 -7.17 -12.28 -43.04
CA PHE A 260 -6.93 -11.73 -44.37
C PHE A 260 -8.24 -11.24 -45.01
N PRO A 261 -8.24 -10.07 -45.67
CA PRO A 261 -9.40 -9.52 -46.38
C PRO A 261 -9.76 -10.31 -47.65
#